data_AF-A0A2V9YFH4-F1
#
_entry.id   AF-A0A2V9YFH4-F1
#
_cell.length_a   1.000
_cell.length_b   1.000
_cell.length_c   1.000
_cell.angle_alpha   90.00
_cell.angle_beta   90.00
_cell.angle_gamma   90.00
#
_symmetry.space_group_name_H-M   'P 1'
#
loop_
_entity.id
_entity.type
_entity.pdbx_description
1 polymer ?
#
loop_
_entity_poly.entity_id
_entity_poly.type
_entity_poly.pdbx_seq_one_letter_code
_entity_poly.pdbx_strand_id
1 'polypeptide(L)'
;MPKFEDCLDRLEKIVNDLEKGELPLEKALALFEEGVQLSNSCRKELDTAEGKIEILMKQDGKLQAVPFEGQPERASEKVTRTR
;
A
#
# COMPACT_ATOMS: atom_id res chain seq x y z
N MET A 1 17.23 -0.35 1.52
CA MET A 1 16.05 -0.15 2.37
C MET A 1 15.46 -1.52 2.67
N PRO A 2 16.04 -2.28 3.61
CA PRO A 2 15.55 -3.63 3.92
C PRO A 2 14.17 -3.60 4.61
N LYS A 3 13.91 -2.62 5.50
CA LYS A 3 12.68 -2.55 6.30
C LYS A 3 11.38 -2.44 5.51
N PHE A 4 11.39 -1.68 4.40
CA PHE A 4 10.21 -1.51 3.55
C PHE A 4 9.87 -2.81 2.82
N GLU A 5 10.86 -3.39 2.13
CA GLU A 5 10.69 -4.64 1.38
C GLU A 5 10.29 -5.77 2.33
N ASP A 6 10.90 -5.87 3.52
CA ASP A 6 10.52 -6.85 4.54
C ASP A 6 9.07 -6.65 5.04
N CYS A 7 8.63 -5.39 5.21
CA CYS A 7 7.24 -5.04 5.57
C CYS A 7 6.26 -5.47 4.48
N LEU A 8 6.60 -5.21 3.22
CA LEU A 8 5.78 -5.52 2.06
C LEU A 8 5.68 -7.04 1.84
N ASP A 9 6.81 -7.75 1.87
CA ASP A 9 6.87 -9.22 1.77
C ASP A 9 6.02 -9.92 2.83
N ARG A 10 6.03 -9.39 4.06
CA ARG A 10 5.21 -9.94 5.15
C ARG A 10 3.73 -9.66 4.91
N LEU A 11 3.38 -8.45 4.48
CA LEU A 11 2.01 -8.08 4.17
C LEU A 11 1.43 -8.95 3.03
N GLU A 12 2.20 -9.20 1.97
CA GLU A 12 1.79 -10.09 0.88
C GLU A 12 1.51 -11.52 1.37
N LYS A 13 2.36 -12.05 2.25
CA LYS A 13 2.15 -13.38 2.85
C LYS A 13 0.86 -13.41 3.68
N ILE A 14 0.60 -12.37 4.47
CA ILE A 14 -0.62 -12.24 5.26
C ILE A 14 -1.86 -12.23 4.37
N VAL A 15 -1.86 -11.42 3.31
CA VAL A 15 -2.98 -11.35 2.34
C VAL A 15 -3.21 -12.72 1.73
N ASN A 16 -2.15 -13.36 1.22
CA ASN A 16 -2.23 -14.71 0.65
C ASN A 16 -2.80 -15.74 1.65
N ASP A 17 -2.43 -15.68 2.92
CA ASP A 17 -2.93 -16.60 3.93
C ASP A 17 -4.39 -16.34 4.32
N LEU A 18 -4.81 -15.07 4.35
CA LEU A 18 -6.21 -14.69 4.59
C LEU A 18 -7.12 -15.08 3.42
N GLU A 19 -6.66 -14.92 2.18
CA GLU A 19 -7.42 -15.25 0.97
C GLU A 19 -7.68 -16.75 0.80
N LYS A 20 -6.79 -17.61 1.33
CA LYS A 20 -7.01 -19.06 1.32
C LYS A 20 -8.23 -19.48 2.14
N GLY A 21 -8.58 -18.73 3.19
CA GLY A 21 -9.77 -18.99 4.01
C GLY A 21 -9.71 -20.26 4.87
N GLU A 22 -8.55 -20.92 4.99
CA GLU A 22 -8.37 -22.17 5.76
C GLU A 22 -8.03 -21.91 7.24
N LEU A 23 -7.94 -20.65 7.65
CA LEU A 23 -7.50 -20.26 8.98
C LEU A 23 -8.65 -20.25 9.99
N PRO A 24 -8.43 -20.72 11.23
CA PRO A 24 -9.33 -20.44 12.35
C PRO A 24 -9.55 -18.94 12.54
N LEU A 25 -10.76 -18.54 12.93
CA LEU A 25 -11.15 -17.13 13.10
C LEU A 25 -10.16 -16.33 13.94
N GLU A 26 -9.72 -16.87 15.07
CA GLU A 26 -8.76 -16.20 15.97
C GLU A 26 -7.42 -15.88 15.26
N LYS A 27 -6.94 -16.81 14.42
CA LYS A 27 -5.72 -16.59 13.63
C LYS A 27 -5.94 -15.59 12.51
N ALA A 28 -7.09 -15.64 11.85
CA ALA A 28 -7.44 -14.68 10.81
C ALA A 28 -7.52 -13.25 11.37
N LEU A 29 -8.09 -13.07 12.56
CA LEU A 29 -8.14 -11.77 13.23
C LEU A 29 -6.74 -11.27 13.60
N ALA A 30 -5.88 -12.14 14.16
CA ALA A 30 -4.50 -11.76 14.49
C ALA A 30 -3.70 -11.35 13.24
N LEU A 31 -3.82 -12.10 12.14
CA LEU A 31 -3.15 -11.76 10.87
C LEU A 31 -3.70 -10.48 10.25
N PHE A 32 -5.01 -10.22 10.36
CA PHE A 32 -5.60 -8.98 9.91
C PHE A 32 -5.06 -7.77 10.68
N GLU A 33 -4.99 -7.85 12.02
CA GLU A 33 -4.41 -6.81 12.86
C GLU A 33 -2.94 -6.54 12.50
N GLU A 34 -2.15 -7.60 12.31
CA GLU A 34 -0.76 -7.50 11.87
C GLU A 34 -0.67 -6.82 10.48
N GLY A 35 -1.52 -7.23 9.53
CA GLY A 35 -1.57 -6.64 8.18
C GLY A 35 -1.89 -5.15 8.20
N VAL A 36 -2.82 -4.70 9.05
CA VAL A 36 -3.13 -3.28 9.21
C VAL A 36 -1.94 -2.50 9.77
N GLN A 37 -1.23 -3.06 10.75
CA GLN A 37 -0.02 -2.42 11.31
C GLN A 37 1.11 -2.31 10.29
N LEU A 38 1.34 -3.36 9.50
CA LEU A 38 2.33 -3.36 8.42
C LEU A 38 1.98 -2.35 7.33
N SER A 39 0.74 -2.34 6.85
CA SER A 39 0.26 -1.35 5.86
C SER A 39 0.53 0.09 6.31
N ASN A 40 0.21 0.40 7.58
CA ASN A 40 0.48 1.72 8.15
C ASN A 40 1.99 2.04 8.24
N SER A 41 2.82 1.03 8.52
CA SER A 41 4.28 1.19 8.61
C SER A 41 4.89 1.46 7.25
N CYS A 42 4.53 0.66 6.25
CA CYS A 42 4.92 0.83 4.86
C CYS A 42 4.50 2.22 4.33
N ARG A 43 3.27 2.69 4.64
CA ARG A 43 2.81 4.05 4.29
C ARG A 43 3.71 5.15 4.89
N LYS A 44 4.02 5.06 6.18
CA LYS A 44 4.90 6.04 6.86
C LYS A 44 6.30 6.10 6.27
N GLU A 45 6.85 4.96 5.86
CA GLU A 45 8.16 4.93 5.20
C GLU A 45 8.13 5.61 3.84
N LEU A 46 7.07 5.39 3.05
CA LEU A 46 6.85 6.09 1.79
C LEU A 46 6.70 7.61 1.99
N ASP A 47 5.86 8.04 2.93
CA ASP A 47 5.68 9.46 3.26
C ASP A 47 7.02 10.12 3.68
N THR A 48 7.84 9.38 4.44
CA THR A 48 9.18 9.84 4.85
C THR A 48 10.13 9.97 3.66
N ALA A 49 10.08 9.03 2.71
CA ALA A 49 10.88 9.06 1.50
C ALA A 49 10.46 10.23 0.60
N GLU A 50 9.17 10.44 0.41
CA GLU A 50 8.60 11.57 -0.33
C GLU A 50 9.06 12.90 0.26
N GLY A 51 8.93 13.09 1.58
CA GLY A 51 9.40 14.31 2.25
C GLY A 51 10.90 14.58 2.07
N LYS A 52 11.73 13.54 2.04
CA LYS A 52 13.17 13.70 1.74
C LYS A 52 13.41 14.13 0.30
N ILE A 53 12.68 13.56 -0.66
CA ILE A 53 12.76 13.95 -2.07
C ILE A 53 12.34 15.41 -2.22
N GLU A 54 11.25 15.83 -1.58
CA GLU A 54 10.81 17.23 -1.63
C GLU A 54 11.88 18.20 -1.12
N ILE A 55 12.55 17.88 -0.01
CA ILE A 55 13.61 18.73 0.56
C ILE A 55 14.78 18.85 -0.41
N LEU A 56 15.20 17.74 -1.03
CA LEU A 56 16.28 17.72 -2.03
C LEU A 56 15.89 18.55 -3.27
N MET A 57 14.66 18.38 -3.78
CA MET A 57 14.17 19.16 -4.93
C MET A 57 14.04 20.67 -4.62
N LYS A 58 13.70 21.03 -3.37
CA LYS A 58 13.68 22.43 -2.90
C LYS A 58 15.09 23.03 -2.85
N GLN A 59 16.12 22.24 -2.55
CA GLN A 59 17.52 22.67 -2.55
C GLN A 59 18.07 22.89 -3.97
N ASP A 60 17.63 22.08 -4.96
CA ASP A 60 18.04 22.19 -6.37
C ASP A 60 17.20 23.18 -7.21
N GLY A 61 16.28 23.91 -6.58
CA GLY A 61 15.68 25.13 -7.13
C GLY A 61 14.61 24.95 -8.21
N LYS A 62 14.20 23.73 -8.61
CA LYS A 62 13.09 23.53 -9.56
C LYS A 62 12.29 22.24 -9.33
N LEU A 63 11.06 22.39 -8.83
CA LEU A 63 9.78 21.75 -9.22
C LEU A 63 8.84 21.48 -8.03
N GLN A 64 7.53 21.56 -8.28
CA GLN A 64 6.44 21.31 -7.32
C GLN A 64 6.16 19.81 -7.20
N ALA A 65 6.16 19.29 -5.97
CA ALA A 65 5.61 17.97 -5.68
C ALA A 65 4.07 18.05 -5.67
N VAL A 66 3.42 17.08 -6.31
CA VAL A 66 1.99 16.86 -6.20
C VAL A 66 1.76 15.52 -5.49
N PRO A 67 0.82 15.45 -4.53
CA PRO A 67 0.51 14.21 -3.83
C PRO A 67 0.17 13.09 -4.82
N PHE A 68 0.71 11.89 -4.60
CA PHE A 68 0.31 10.72 -5.34
C PHE A 68 -1.11 10.29 -4.94
N GLU A 69 -2.10 10.76 -5.69
CA GLU A 69 -3.44 10.20 -5.66
C GLU A 69 -3.41 8.88 -6.41
N GLY A 70 -3.25 7.76 -5.68
CA GLY A 70 -3.35 6.43 -6.25
C GLY A 70 -4.64 6.33 -7.07
N GLN A 71 -4.51 6.15 -8.38
CA GLN A 71 -5.66 6.07 -9.26
C GLN A 71 -6.57 4.95 -8.77
N PRO A 72 -7.86 5.20 -8.46
CA PRO A 72 -8.79 4.11 -8.28
C PRO A 72 -8.79 3.32 -9.59
N GLU A 73 -8.60 2.00 -9.51
CA GLU A 73 -8.78 1.10 -10.64
C GLU A 73 -10.05 1.51 -11.38
N ARG A 74 -9.91 1.78 -12.68
CA ARG A 74 -11.05 2.01 -13.55
C ARG A 74 -11.95 0.79 -13.45
N ALA A 75 -13.09 0.93 -12.80
CA ALA A 75 -14.21 0.03 -12.97
C ALA A 75 -14.50 -0.04 -14.48
N SER A 76 -14.09 -1.14 -15.10
CA SER A 76 -14.29 -1.37 -16.52
C SER A 76 -15.79 -1.41 -16.79
N GLU A 77 -16.24 -0.38 -17.50
CA GLU A 77 -17.46 -0.20 -18.26
C GLU A 77 -18.55 -1.28 -18.14
N LYS A 78 -19.71 -0.83 -17.64
CA LYS A 78 -21.00 -1.47 -17.87
C LYS A 78 -21.16 -1.76 -19.37
N VAL A 79 -21.18 -3.04 -19.74
CA VAL A 79 -21.58 -3.48 -21.08
C VAL A 79 -23.08 -3.19 -21.22
N THR A 80 -23.40 -2.04 -21.82
CA THR A 80 -24.72 -1.74 -22.39
C THR A 80 -24.94 -2.70 -23.55
N ARG A 81 -25.52 -3.88 -23.30
CA ARG A 81 -26.06 -4.70 -24.39
C ARG A 81 -27.52 -4.32 -24.60
N THR A 82 -27.71 -3.28 -25.40
CA THR A 82 -28.95 -3.06 -26.15
C THR A 82 -29.05 -4.15 -27.21
N ARG A 83 -29.91 -5.15 -26.98
CA ARG A 83 -30.84 -5.68 -27.98
C ARG A 83 -31.87 -6.60 -27.37
#